data_AF-X7S9R6-F1
#
_entry.id   AF-X7S9R6-F1
#
_cell.length_a   1.000
_cell.length_b   1.000
_cell.length_c   1.000
_cell.angle_alpha   90.00
_cell.angle_beta   90.00
_cell.angle_gamma   90.00
#
_symmetry.space_group_name_H-M   'P 1'
#
loop_
_entity.id
_entity.type
_entity.pdbx_description
1 polymer ?
#
loop_
_entity_poly.entity_id
_entity_poly.type
_entity_poly.pdbx_seq_one_letter_code
_entity_poly.pdbx_strand_id
1 'polypeptide(L)' 'MRIHYSKDGRIFIKLNYKGEHIEKIFQNEIEYNDFLLSIEMRG' A
#
# COMPACT_ATOMS: atom_id res chain seq x y z
N MET A 1 7.32 -5.47 -4.32
CA MET A 1 5.97 -4.93 -4.07
C MET A 1 5.03 -5.46 -5.15
N ARG A 2 3.84 -5.93 -4.79
CA ARG A 2 2.74 -6.25 -5.71
C ARG A 2 1.56 -5.34 -5.39
N ILE A 3 0.97 -4.74 -6.42
CA ILE A 3 -0.19 -3.84 -6.30
C ILE A 3 -1.27 -4.37 -7.24
N HIS A 4 -2.50 -4.40 -6.77
CA HIS A 4 -3.69 -4.75 -7.55
C HIS A 4 -4.75 -3.67 -7.38
N TYR A 5 -5.26 -3.18 -8.51
CA TYR A 5 -6.34 -2.20 -8.57
C TYR A 5 -7.64 -2.93 -8.91
N SER A 6 -8.64 -2.83 -8.04
CA SER A 6 -9.95 -3.38 -8.33
C SER A 6 -10.80 -2.41 -9.13
N LYS A 7 -11.82 -2.93 -9.80
CA LYS A 7 -12.77 -2.14 -10.61
C LYS A 7 -13.59 -1.13 -9.80
N ASP A 8 -13.68 -1.30 -8.49
CA ASP A 8 -14.40 -0.41 -7.57
C ASP A 8 -13.49 0.67 -6.93
N GLY A 9 -12.24 0.79 -7.40
CA GLY A 9 -11.30 1.82 -6.94
C GLY A 9 -10.47 1.44 -5.71
N ARG A 10 -10.67 0.25 -5.14
CA ARG A 10 -9.82 -0.24 -4.04
C ARG A 10 -8.44 -0.66 -4.54
N ILE A 11 -7.44 -0.49 -3.68
CA ILE A 11 -6.05 -0.80 -3.96
C ILE A 11 -5.56 -1.82 -2.95
N PHE A 12 -5.08 -2.94 -3.45
CA PHE A 12 -4.56 -4.04 -2.65
C PHE A 12 -3.05 -4.08 -2.81
N ILE A 13 -2.32 -4.07 -1.70
CA ILE A 13 -0.86 -4.14 -1.70
C ILE A 13 -0.38 -5.37 -0.96
N LYS A 14 0.71 -5.93 -1.47
CA LYS A 14 1.53 -6.92 -0.78
C LYS A 14 2.99 -6.57 -0.97
N LEU A 15 3.69 -6.25 0.11
CA LEU A 15 5.10 -5.88 0.05
C LEU A 15 5.88 -6.41 1.24
N ASN A 16 7.16 -6.66 1.02
CA ASN A 16 8.11 -6.99 2.06
C ASN A 16 8.94 -5.73 2.31
N TYR A 17 8.90 -5.21 3.53
CA TYR A 17 9.61 -3.99 3.91
C TYR A 17 10.32 -4.20 5.24
N LYS A 18 11.65 -4.00 5.27
CA LYS A 18 12.50 -4.19 6.46
C LYS A 18 12.33 -5.56 7.15
N GLY A 19 12.06 -6.61 6.36
CA GLY A 19 11.83 -7.96 6.87
C GLY A 19 10.39 -8.25 7.31
N GLU A 20 9.51 -7.24 7.30
CA GLU A 20 8.09 -7.40 7.59
C GLU A 20 7.27 -7.62 6.31
N HIS A 21 6.30 -8.52 6.39
CA HIS A 21 5.29 -8.74 5.35
C HIS A 21 4.08 -7.84 5.61
N ILE A 22 3.83 -6.90 4.70
CA ILE A 22 2.71 -5.95 4.79
C ILE A 22 1.69 -6.30 3.71
N GLU A 23 0.45 -6.56 4.15
CA GLU A 23 -0.73 -6.78 3.31
C GLU A 23 -1.82 -5.79 3.72
N LYS A 24 -2.25 -4.93 2.80
CA LYS A 24 -3.20 -3.85 3.09
C LYS A 24 -4.14 -3.59 1.93
N ILE A 25 -5.32 -3.07 2.26
CA ILE A 25 -6.36 -2.66 1.32
C ILE A 25 -6.66 -1.19 1.58
N PHE A 26 -6.68 -0.38 0.54
CA PHE A 26 -7.04 1.04 0.58
C PHE A 26 -8.31 1.25 -0.22
N GLN A 27 -9.18 2.14 0.24
CA GLN A 27 -10.45 2.43 -0.43
C GLN A 27 -10.31 3.38 -1.61
N ASN A 28 -9.22 4.15 -1.65
CA ASN A 28 -8.96 5.16 -2.66
C ASN A 28 -7.44 5.45 -2.76
N GLU A 29 -7.06 6.23 -3.77
CA GLU A 29 -5.67 6.62 -4.01
C GLU A 29 -5.07 7.51 -2.92
N ILE A 30 -5.88 8.30 -2.21
CA ILE A 30 -5.40 9.19 -1.15
C ILE A 30 -4.83 8.36 0.01
N GLU A 31 -5.60 7.39 0.50
CA GLU A 31 -5.16 6.48 1.57
C GLU A 31 -3.91 5.67 1.18
N TYR A 32 -3.82 5.26 -0.09
CA TYR A 32 -2.67 4.55 -0.62
C TYR A 32 -1.41 5.43 -0.64
N ASN A 33 -1.53 6.68 -1.10
CA ASN A 33 -0.43 7.64 -1.15
C ASN A 33 0.05 8.02 0.26
N ASP A 34 -0.87 8.25 1.20
CA ASP A 34 -0.53 8.52 2.61
C ASP A 34 0.28 7.35 3.21
N PHE A 35 -0.09 6.11 2.88
CA PHE A 35 0.68 4.95 3.29
C PHE A 35 2.07 4.91 2.65
N LEU A 36 2.20 5.19 1.35
CA LEU A 36 3.50 5.25 0.67
C LEU A 36 4.43 6.30 1.30
N LEU A 37 3.91 7.47 1.62
CA LEU A 37 4.68 8.51 2.32
C LEU A 37 5.10 8.05 3.72
N SER A 38 4.22 7.34 4.43
CA SER A 38 4.53 6.83 5.78
C SER A 38 5.66 5.79 5.79
N ILE A 39 5.82 5.00 4.72
CA ILE A 39 6.92 4.02 4.61
C ILE A 39 8.21 4.67 4.12
N GLU A 40 8.13 5.74 3.33
CA GLU A 40 9.29 6.50 2.86
C GLU A 40 9.92 7.28 4.03
N MET A 41 9.12 7.96 4.85
CA MET A 41 9.59 8.68 6.04
C MET A 41 10.14 7.78 7.16
N ARG A 42 9.85 6.47 7.11
CA ARG A 42 10.43 5.48 8.03
C ARG A 42 11.77 4.93 7.56
N GLY A 43 12.18 5.23 6.32
CA GLY A 43 13.41 4.76 5.66
C GLY A 43 14.61 5.59 6.05
#